data_AF-A0A973GAW3-F1
#
_entry.id   AF-A0A973GAW3-F1
#
_cell.length_a   1.000
_cell.length_b   1.000
_cell.length_c   1.000
_cell.angle_alpha   90.00
_cell.angle_beta   90.00
_cell.angle_gamma   90.00
#
_symmetry.space_group_name_H-M   'P 1'
#
loop_
_entity.id
_entity.type
_entity.pdbx_description
1 polymer ?
#
loop_
_entity_poly.entity_id
_entity_poly.type
_entity_poly.pdbx_seq_one_letter_code
_entity_poly.pdbx_strand_id
1 'polypeptide(L)'
;MISDAPPRILFWSVPEEVRTTIDGLPGTHTFVEGDAQVHETDFDLLVTFERTPVLASNWHVLGFGLEAADTRVGQHVELTRIVTTYARHAYVASGEVASNLRPFIERTILSGTTLPPRLVWQAERVRRINGLEYRNPVDGGTFDGTVIPLVHVGAEECVYAFIAQHREGQYLWALPEHTTDHREWIVYVLEALHRVDPEKFPGPPDWQGGSDWATAALAQAHDALESEQADRERLITDADERVKAARDHVAAERASAAAGPWRLLTEQGDELVRAVRDAFDALGFHAIEFDQTHRDKRGRLLEDLRVTDPDAPAWEALVEVKGYTRGAKVTEITQVLGAPTNYYVLEKGREPESVWHVVNVQKDRDPSLRDPVRFTDTDLQPLTEAHGAIIDTRDLFRAWRAVEDGTAEPADVRASLREAVTRWIWTSSKEVAD
;
A
#
# COMPACT_ATOMS: atom_id res chain seq x y z
N MET A 1 -28.10 41.31 24.82
CA MET A 1 -29.25 40.41 24.88
C MET A 1 -28.88 39.21 24.03
N ILE A 2 -28.58 38.08 24.67
CA ILE A 2 -28.34 36.82 23.95
C ILE A 2 -29.73 36.40 23.44
N SER A 3 -29.85 36.22 22.14
CA SER A 3 -31.10 35.77 21.52
C SER A 3 -31.26 34.29 21.83
N ASP A 4 -32.12 33.93 22.79
CA ASP A 4 -32.52 32.54 23.14
C ASP A 4 -33.33 31.84 22.02
N ALA A 5 -33.08 32.18 20.75
CA ALA A 5 -33.77 31.55 19.64
C ALA A 5 -33.19 30.13 19.46
N PRO A 6 -34.00 29.07 19.60
CA PRO A 6 -33.54 27.70 19.36
C PRO A 6 -33.00 27.53 17.93
N PRO A 7 -32.13 26.54 17.68
CA PRO A 7 -31.67 26.24 16.34
C PRO A 7 -32.88 25.96 15.43
N ARG A 8 -32.85 26.56 14.24
CA ARG A 8 -33.93 26.48 13.26
C ARG A 8 -33.58 25.44 12.21
N ILE A 9 -34.13 24.24 12.38
CA ILE A 9 -33.77 23.06 11.57
C ILE A 9 -34.87 22.79 10.56
N LEU A 10 -34.50 22.71 9.29
CA LEU A 10 -35.39 22.28 8.22
C LEU A 10 -35.13 20.80 7.90
N PHE A 11 -36.15 19.98 8.05
CA PHE A 11 -36.14 18.57 7.67
C PHE A 11 -36.86 18.41 6.32
N TRP A 12 -36.12 18.04 5.27
CA TRP A 12 -36.64 17.95 3.90
C TRP A 12 -36.60 16.52 3.36
N SER A 13 -37.76 16.02 2.91
CA SER A 13 -37.92 14.67 2.32
C SER A 13 -37.54 13.55 3.29
N VAL A 14 -37.71 13.77 4.61
CA VAL A 14 -37.32 12.80 5.63
C VAL A 14 -38.23 11.57 5.60
N PRO A 15 -37.68 10.34 5.50
CA PRO A 15 -38.48 9.12 5.58
C PRO A 15 -39.27 9.03 6.89
N GLU A 16 -40.49 8.50 6.85
CA GLU A 16 -41.39 8.46 8.01
C GLU A 16 -40.78 7.67 9.19
N GLU A 17 -40.05 6.59 8.91
CA GLU A 17 -39.33 5.82 9.92
C GLU A 17 -38.26 6.66 10.64
N VAL A 18 -37.61 7.59 9.94
CA VAL A 18 -36.59 8.47 10.51
C VAL A 18 -37.27 9.60 11.30
N ARG A 19 -38.39 10.13 10.79
CA ARG A 19 -39.16 11.20 11.44
C ARG A 19 -39.51 10.89 12.89
N THR A 20 -40.00 9.67 13.15
CA THR A 20 -40.34 9.23 14.52
C THR A 20 -39.15 9.22 15.49
N THR A 21 -37.92 9.09 14.98
CA THR A 21 -36.70 9.14 15.79
C THR A 21 -36.24 10.58 16.06
N ILE A 22 -36.70 11.54 15.26
CA ILE A 22 -36.29 12.96 15.27
C ILE A 22 -37.20 13.80 16.18
N ASP A 23 -38.47 13.41 16.38
CA ASP A 23 -39.47 14.17 17.16
C ASP A 23 -39.04 14.53 18.61
N GLY A 24 -38.01 13.86 19.14
CA GLY A 24 -37.42 14.14 20.46
C GLY A 24 -36.20 15.06 20.45
N LEU A 25 -35.81 15.64 19.31
CA LEU A 25 -34.71 16.60 19.23
C LEU A 25 -35.18 17.99 19.68
N PRO A 26 -34.45 18.65 20.59
CA PRO A 26 -34.79 20.00 21.01
C PRO A 26 -34.50 21.02 19.90
N GLY A 27 -35.19 22.14 20.00
CA GLY A 27 -35.12 23.24 19.04
C GLY A 27 -36.42 23.40 18.26
N THR A 28 -36.47 24.43 17.41
CA THR A 28 -37.57 24.63 16.47
C THR A 28 -37.22 23.92 15.17
N HIS A 29 -37.97 22.88 14.85
CA HIS A 29 -37.80 22.15 13.59
C HIS A 29 -39.09 22.09 12.78
N THR A 30 -38.93 22.10 11.47
CA THR A 30 -40.04 22.05 10.52
C THR A 30 -39.78 20.93 9.53
N PHE A 31 -40.79 20.08 9.32
CA PHE A 31 -40.78 19.05 8.28
C PHE A 31 -41.44 19.58 7.01
N VAL A 32 -40.77 19.39 5.88
CA VAL A 32 -41.25 19.78 4.55
C VAL A 32 -41.09 18.61 3.57
N GLU A 33 -42.07 18.47 2.70
CA GLU A 33 -42.08 17.49 1.60
C GLU A 33 -42.28 18.20 0.26
N GLY A 34 -41.79 17.58 -0.82
CA GLY A 34 -42.07 18.00 -2.19
C GLY A 34 -41.52 19.39 -2.55
N ASP A 35 -42.37 20.20 -3.18
CA ASP A 35 -42.06 21.51 -3.76
C ASP A 35 -42.38 22.69 -2.83
N ALA A 36 -42.52 22.45 -1.52
CA ALA A 36 -42.89 23.52 -0.61
C ALA A 36 -41.84 24.64 -0.61
N GLN A 37 -42.33 25.88 -0.65
CA GLN A 37 -41.48 27.06 -0.63
C GLN A 37 -41.17 27.44 0.81
N VAL A 38 -39.88 27.40 1.16
CA VAL A 38 -39.35 27.88 2.42
C VAL A 38 -38.49 29.12 2.17
N HIS A 39 -38.53 30.07 3.09
CA HIS A 39 -37.64 31.23 3.01
C HIS A 39 -36.27 30.87 3.58
N GLU A 40 -35.19 31.15 2.85
CA GLU A 40 -33.82 30.76 3.21
C GLU A 40 -33.35 31.31 4.57
N THR A 41 -33.89 32.45 5.00
CA THR A 41 -33.51 33.09 6.27
C THR A 41 -34.14 32.44 7.48
N ASP A 42 -35.13 31.56 7.31
CA ASP A 42 -35.90 30.98 8.41
C ASP A 42 -35.19 29.81 9.08
N PHE A 43 -34.14 29.28 8.45
CA PHE A 43 -33.43 28.08 8.88
C PHE A 43 -31.92 28.29 8.85
N ASP A 44 -31.22 27.57 9.73
CA ASP A 44 -29.77 27.61 9.86
C ASP A 44 -29.14 26.25 9.46
N LEU A 45 -29.88 25.15 9.62
CA LEU A 45 -29.47 23.80 9.24
C LEU A 45 -30.56 23.14 8.38
N LEU A 46 -30.17 22.65 7.21
CA LEU A 46 -30.94 21.73 6.38
C LEU A 46 -30.50 20.29 6.65
N VAL A 47 -31.44 19.44 7.05
CA VAL A 47 -31.28 17.98 7.07
C VAL A 47 -32.14 17.40 5.97
N THR A 48 -31.53 16.72 5.00
CA THR A 48 -32.25 16.30 3.79
C THR A 48 -31.89 14.90 3.31
N PHE A 49 -32.89 14.24 2.75
CA PHE A 49 -32.78 12.95 2.05
C PHE A 49 -33.05 13.11 0.54
N GLU A 50 -33.23 14.35 0.09
CA GLU A 50 -33.36 14.66 -1.33
C GLU A 50 -32.01 14.49 -2.01
N ARG A 51 -31.99 13.92 -3.22
CA ARG A 51 -30.75 13.67 -3.97
C ARG A 51 -30.13 14.97 -4.49
N THR A 52 -30.98 15.93 -4.88
CA THR A 52 -30.58 17.21 -5.46
C THR A 52 -31.38 18.36 -4.83
N PRO A 53 -31.17 18.65 -3.53
CA PRO A 53 -31.86 19.73 -2.86
C PRO A 53 -31.43 21.09 -3.41
N VAL A 54 -32.33 22.07 -3.37
CA VAL A 54 -31.96 23.47 -3.61
C VAL A 54 -31.30 24.00 -2.33
N LEU A 55 -30.00 24.25 -2.40
CA LEU A 55 -29.21 24.71 -1.26
C LEU A 55 -29.18 26.23 -1.20
N ALA A 56 -29.62 26.81 -0.09
CA ALA A 56 -29.38 28.22 0.20
C ALA A 56 -27.93 28.42 0.67
N SER A 57 -27.33 29.58 0.33
CA SER A 57 -25.92 29.89 0.65
C SER A 57 -25.63 29.96 2.16
N ASN A 58 -26.65 30.28 2.96
CA ASN A 58 -26.51 30.51 4.40
C ASN A 58 -26.76 29.25 5.26
N TRP A 59 -27.12 28.12 4.66
CA TRP A 59 -27.44 26.90 5.40
C TRP A 59 -26.21 26.02 5.64
N HIS A 60 -26.12 25.47 6.84
CA HIS A 60 -25.41 24.22 7.06
C HIS A 60 -26.25 23.07 6.50
N VAL A 61 -25.61 22.01 6.00
CA VAL A 61 -26.32 20.92 5.31
C VAL A 61 -25.84 19.57 5.83
N LEU A 62 -26.77 18.75 6.30
CA LEU A 62 -26.58 17.32 6.52
C LEU A 62 -27.43 16.57 5.50
N GLY A 63 -26.78 16.01 4.48
CA GLY A 63 -27.45 15.30 3.40
C GLY A 63 -27.19 13.80 3.43
N PHE A 64 -28.25 13.02 3.34
CA PHE A 64 -28.22 11.57 3.22
C PHE A 64 -28.59 11.18 1.79
N GLY A 65 -27.60 10.72 1.01
CA GLY A 65 -27.82 10.30 -0.37
C GLY A 65 -27.73 11.41 -1.41
N LEU A 66 -27.06 12.53 -1.11
CA LEU A 66 -26.83 13.60 -2.08
C LEU A 66 -26.14 13.07 -3.35
N GLU A 67 -26.58 13.54 -4.51
CA GLU A 67 -25.98 13.29 -5.82
C GLU A 67 -25.17 14.49 -6.33
N ALA A 68 -25.46 15.68 -5.82
CA ALA A 68 -24.74 16.89 -6.16
C ALA A 68 -24.60 17.80 -4.94
N ALA A 69 -23.46 18.49 -4.88
CA ALA A 69 -23.19 19.57 -3.95
C ALA A 69 -22.29 20.59 -4.64
N ASP A 70 -22.51 21.87 -4.37
CA ASP A 70 -21.62 22.93 -4.82
C ASP A 70 -20.76 23.35 -3.63
N THR A 71 -19.45 23.52 -3.82
CA THR A 71 -18.58 24.10 -2.80
C THR A 71 -17.77 25.24 -3.41
N ARG A 72 -17.68 26.35 -2.68
CA ARG A 72 -16.88 27.51 -3.12
C ARG A 72 -15.73 27.70 -2.16
N VAL A 73 -14.63 26.97 -2.36
CA VAL A 73 -13.36 27.19 -1.62
C VAL A 73 -12.30 27.66 -2.62
N GLY A 74 -11.99 28.95 -2.64
CA GLY A 74 -11.01 29.50 -3.60
C GLY A 74 -11.58 29.67 -5.02
N GLN A 75 -11.88 28.55 -5.67
CA GLN A 75 -12.57 28.48 -6.97
C GLN A 75 -13.86 27.67 -6.80
N HIS A 76 -14.77 27.79 -7.77
CA HIS A 76 -16.01 27.01 -7.78
C HIS A 76 -15.67 25.55 -8.04
N VAL A 77 -16.00 24.67 -7.09
CA VAL A 77 -15.78 23.22 -7.19
C VAL A 77 -17.14 22.54 -7.05
N GLU A 78 -17.57 21.90 -8.13
CA GLU A 78 -18.78 21.08 -8.15
C GLU A 78 -18.43 19.67 -7.71
N LEU A 79 -19.14 19.17 -6.70
CA LEU A 79 -19.06 17.82 -6.22
C LEU A 79 -20.26 17.05 -6.77
N THR A 80 -20.01 15.96 -7.48
CA THR A 80 -21.08 15.11 -8.03
C THR A 80 -20.83 13.65 -7.73
N ARG A 81 -21.89 12.90 -7.47
CA ARG A 81 -21.84 11.49 -7.08
C ARG A 81 -22.23 10.58 -8.24
N ILE A 82 -21.45 10.63 -9.32
CA ILE A 82 -21.80 9.98 -10.60
C ILE A 82 -20.81 8.87 -11.01
N VAL A 83 -19.68 8.76 -10.31
CA VAL A 83 -18.65 7.77 -10.65
C VAL A 83 -18.99 6.44 -9.99
N THR A 84 -19.05 5.39 -10.81
CA THR A 84 -19.26 4.03 -10.32
C THR A 84 -17.92 3.34 -10.10
N THR A 85 -17.69 2.82 -8.89
CA THR A 85 -16.55 1.94 -8.58
C THR A 85 -17.01 0.51 -8.27
N TYR A 86 -16.19 -0.46 -8.66
CA TYR A 86 -16.38 -1.88 -8.36
C TYR A 86 -15.52 -2.35 -7.18
N ALA A 87 -14.81 -1.44 -6.53
CA ALA A 87 -13.99 -1.74 -5.38
C ALA A 87 -14.83 -2.32 -4.22
N ARG A 88 -14.39 -3.46 -3.69
CA ARG A 88 -15.12 -4.23 -2.66
C ARG A 88 -14.95 -3.67 -1.26
N HIS A 89 -13.80 -3.04 -1.01
CA HIS A 89 -13.42 -2.56 0.31
C HIS A 89 -13.74 -1.07 0.46
N ALA A 90 -14.38 -0.73 1.57
CA ALA A 90 -14.52 0.64 2.06
C ALA A 90 -13.90 0.70 3.46
N TYR A 91 -13.32 1.84 3.80
CA TYR A 91 -12.67 2.05 5.09
C TYR A 91 -12.77 3.53 5.48
N VAL A 92 -12.70 3.80 6.79
CA VAL A 92 -12.65 5.18 7.30
C VAL A 92 -11.35 5.82 6.85
N ALA A 93 -11.46 6.99 6.22
CA ALA A 93 -10.31 7.72 5.70
C ALA A 93 -9.25 7.93 6.80
N SER A 94 -7.98 7.77 6.44
CA SER A 94 -6.88 7.89 7.40
C SER A 94 -6.50 9.35 7.66
N GLY A 95 -5.96 9.64 8.85
CA GLY A 95 -5.28 10.92 9.14
C GLY A 95 -6.16 12.15 9.40
N GLU A 96 -7.33 12.29 8.76
CA GLU A 96 -8.16 13.50 8.90
C GLU A 96 -9.43 13.30 9.74
N VAL A 97 -9.86 12.05 9.94
CA VAL A 97 -11.03 11.73 10.75
C VAL A 97 -10.62 11.66 12.22
N ALA A 98 -11.27 12.46 13.06
CA ALA A 98 -11.09 12.41 14.50
C ALA A 98 -11.32 10.98 15.04
N SER A 99 -10.45 10.53 15.94
CA SER A 99 -10.42 9.15 16.44
C SER A 99 -11.74 8.71 17.11
N ASN A 100 -12.43 9.63 17.77
CA ASN A 100 -13.75 9.41 18.33
C ASN A 100 -14.86 9.22 17.27
N LEU A 101 -14.68 9.78 16.06
CA LEU A 101 -15.64 9.67 14.97
C LEU A 101 -15.50 8.35 14.18
N ARG A 102 -14.32 7.72 14.22
CA ARG A 102 -14.04 6.48 13.45
C ARG A 102 -14.99 5.33 13.80
N PRO A 103 -15.20 4.94 15.09
CA PRO A 103 -16.16 3.88 15.43
C PRO A 103 -17.59 4.24 15.03
N PHE A 104 -17.94 5.53 15.11
CA PHE A 104 -19.25 6.02 14.71
C PHE A 104 -19.47 5.86 13.21
N ILE A 105 -18.49 6.22 12.37
CA ILE A 105 -18.52 6.00 10.91
C ILE A 105 -18.55 4.51 10.56
N GLU A 106 -17.75 3.68 11.25
CA GLU A 106 -17.72 2.23 11.02
C GLU A 106 -19.11 1.61 11.28
N ARG A 107 -19.75 2.01 12.38
CA ARG A 107 -21.07 1.52 12.75
C ARG A 107 -22.17 2.05 11.84
N THR A 108 -22.15 3.33 11.50
CA THR A 108 -23.28 3.99 10.83
C THR A 108 -23.19 3.99 9.30
N ILE A 109 -21.99 4.01 8.74
CA ILE A 109 -21.79 4.06 7.29
C ILE A 109 -21.29 2.70 6.78
N LEU A 110 -20.19 2.20 7.35
CA LEU A 110 -19.54 1.01 6.79
C LEU A 110 -20.34 -0.28 7.02
N SER A 111 -21.05 -0.39 8.14
CA SER A 111 -21.89 -1.56 8.41
C SER A 111 -23.10 -1.67 7.45
N GLY A 112 -23.55 -0.55 6.89
CA GLY A 112 -24.63 -0.51 5.90
C GLY A 112 -24.17 -0.59 4.44
N THR A 113 -22.85 -0.63 4.17
CA THR A 113 -22.35 -0.52 2.80
C THR A 113 -22.83 -1.66 1.90
N THR A 114 -23.41 -1.32 0.76
CA THR A 114 -23.85 -2.30 -0.24
C THR A 114 -22.68 -2.95 -0.98
N LEU A 115 -22.93 -4.12 -1.58
CA LEU A 115 -22.01 -4.73 -2.54
C LEU A 115 -21.86 -3.83 -3.77
N PRO A 116 -20.70 -3.84 -4.45
CA PRO A 116 -20.51 -3.05 -5.66
C PRO A 116 -21.52 -3.39 -6.77
N PRO A 117 -21.86 -2.44 -7.67
CA PRO A 117 -21.26 -1.11 -7.85
C PRO A 117 -21.61 -0.10 -6.75
N ARG A 118 -20.68 0.83 -6.48
CA ARG A 118 -20.88 1.95 -5.55
C ARG A 118 -20.71 3.29 -6.26
N LEU A 119 -21.59 4.24 -5.94
CA LEU A 119 -21.45 5.63 -6.36
C LEU A 119 -20.51 6.37 -5.40
N VAL A 120 -19.43 6.91 -5.94
CA VAL A 120 -18.43 7.75 -5.25
C VAL A 120 -18.49 9.18 -5.77
N TRP A 121 -17.96 10.10 -4.97
CA TRP A 121 -17.87 11.51 -5.32
C TRP A 121 -16.73 11.78 -6.30
N GLN A 122 -16.96 12.74 -7.16
CA GLN A 122 -15.98 13.38 -8.03
C GLN A 122 -16.07 14.89 -7.82
N ALA A 123 -14.92 15.56 -7.89
CA ALA A 123 -14.83 17.00 -7.86
C ALA A 123 -14.43 17.56 -9.22
N GLU A 124 -15.10 18.63 -9.66
CA GLU A 124 -14.78 19.38 -10.87
C GLU A 124 -14.60 20.86 -10.56
N ARG A 125 -13.45 21.40 -10.92
CA ARG A 125 -13.14 22.82 -10.83
C ARG A 125 -13.73 23.54 -12.04
N VAL A 126 -14.71 24.39 -11.80
CA VAL A 126 -15.42 25.13 -12.84
C VAL A 126 -14.84 26.53 -12.98
N ARG A 127 -14.43 26.90 -14.20
CA ARG A 127 -13.94 28.24 -14.54
C ARG A 127 -14.75 28.80 -15.69
N ARG A 128 -15.21 30.04 -15.57
CA ARG A 128 -15.84 30.78 -16.67
C ARG A 128 -14.87 31.79 -17.25
N ILE A 129 -14.47 31.60 -18.50
CA ILE A 129 -13.56 32.49 -19.24
C ILE A 129 -14.24 32.87 -20.54
N ASN A 130 -14.45 34.17 -20.75
CA ASN A 130 -15.12 34.70 -21.95
C ASN A 130 -16.50 34.08 -22.24
N GLY A 131 -17.26 33.73 -21.20
CA GLY A 131 -18.57 33.09 -21.33
C GLY A 131 -18.54 31.58 -21.63
N LEU A 132 -17.36 30.97 -21.79
CA LEU A 132 -17.21 29.53 -21.88
C LEU A 132 -16.91 28.93 -20.50
N GLU A 133 -17.58 27.82 -20.20
CA GLU A 133 -17.38 27.06 -18.96
C GLU A 133 -16.36 25.94 -19.19
N TYR A 134 -15.31 25.94 -18.40
CA TYR A 134 -14.25 24.95 -18.41
C TYR A 134 -14.33 24.15 -17.12
N ARG A 135 -14.45 22.83 -17.24
CA ARG A 135 -14.50 21.87 -16.14
C ARG A 135 -13.21 21.07 -16.13
N ASN A 136 -12.51 21.06 -15.00
CA ASN A 136 -11.30 20.27 -14.83
C ASN A 136 -11.51 19.34 -13.64
N PRO A 137 -11.29 18.03 -13.78
CA PRO A 137 -11.37 17.13 -12.64
C PRO A 137 -10.36 17.54 -11.57
N VAL A 138 -10.75 17.37 -10.32
CA VAL A 138 -9.87 17.49 -9.16
C VAL A 138 -9.67 16.08 -8.63
N ASP A 139 -8.45 15.57 -8.80
CA ASP A 139 -8.08 14.21 -8.41
C ASP A 139 -7.64 14.15 -6.94
N GLY A 140 -7.59 12.93 -6.39
CA GLY A 140 -7.07 12.64 -5.05
C GLY A 140 -8.15 12.51 -3.96
N GLY A 141 -7.82 11.75 -2.91
CA GLY A 141 -8.74 11.37 -1.84
C GLY A 141 -9.26 12.51 -0.96
N THR A 142 -8.79 13.75 -1.13
CA THR A 142 -9.22 14.96 -0.41
C THR A 142 -9.69 16.08 -1.33
N PHE A 143 -9.70 15.86 -2.65
CA PHE A 143 -10.01 16.86 -3.68
C PHE A 143 -9.24 18.19 -3.48
N ASP A 144 -7.91 18.15 -3.48
CA ASP A 144 -7.04 19.31 -3.18
C ASP A 144 -7.30 19.97 -1.80
N GLY A 145 -7.75 19.20 -0.80
CA GLY A 145 -8.14 19.74 0.51
C GLY A 145 -9.47 20.51 0.49
N THR A 146 -10.28 20.34 -0.56
CA THR A 146 -11.64 20.91 -0.63
C THR A 146 -12.58 20.20 0.36
N VAL A 147 -12.31 18.92 0.64
CA VAL A 147 -13.11 18.10 1.53
C VAL A 147 -12.25 17.36 2.54
N ILE A 148 -12.83 17.11 3.70
CA ILE A 148 -12.34 16.16 4.70
C ILE A 148 -13.05 14.83 4.44
N PRO A 149 -12.39 13.82 3.84
CA PRO A 149 -13.02 12.54 3.58
C PRO A 149 -13.33 11.82 4.90
N LEU A 150 -14.51 11.24 5.00
CA LEU A 150 -14.91 10.38 6.12
C LEU A 150 -14.70 8.90 5.78
N VAL A 151 -15.02 8.52 4.53
CA VAL A 151 -14.90 7.15 4.04
C VAL A 151 -14.30 7.15 2.64
N HIS A 152 -13.34 6.26 2.44
CA HIS A 152 -12.76 5.94 1.13
C HIS A 152 -13.21 4.57 0.65
N VAL A 153 -13.24 4.38 -0.67
CA VAL A 153 -13.48 3.08 -1.32
C VAL A 153 -12.33 2.76 -2.26
N GLY A 154 -11.83 1.53 -2.18
CA GLY A 154 -10.78 1.03 -3.07
C GLY A 154 -9.37 1.49 -2.70
N ALA A 155 -8.39 1.01 -3.46
CA ALA A 155 -6.99 1.39 -3.32
C ALA A 155 -6.72 2.79 -3.89
N GLU A 156 -7.65 3.27 -4.72
CA GLU A 156 -7.66 4.58 -5.36
C GLU A 156 -8.18 5.71 -4.44
N GLU A 157 -8.57 5.37 -3.21
CA GLU A 157 -9.07 6.31 -2.20
C GLU A 157 -10.26 7.15 -2.67
N CYS A 158 -11.18 6.54 -3.45
CA CYS A 158 -12.36 7.23 -3.94
C CYS A 158 -13.23 7.72 -2.76
N VAL A 159 -13.57 9.01 -2.74
CA VAL A 159 -14.35 9.63 -1.66
C VAL A 159 -15.80 9.13 -1.68
N TYR A 160 -16.25 8.54 -0.57
CA TYR A 160 -17.62 8.00 -0.43
C TYR A 160 -18.53 8.89 0.40
N ALA A 161 -17.95 9.45 1.47
CA ALA A 161 -18.60 10.34 2.42
C ALA A 161 -17.58 11.40 2.83
N PHE A 162 -18.02 12.64 3.06
CA PHE A 162 -17.10 13.73 3.39
C PHE A 162 -17.77 14.84 4.20
N ILE A 163 -16.93 15.71 4.77
CA ILE A 163 -17.28 17.02 5.29
C ILE A 163 -16.62 18.08 4.42
N ALA A 164 -17.37 19.08 3.97
CA ALA A 164 -16.83 20.24 3.27
C ALA A 164 -17.18 21.52 4.02
N GLN A 165 -16.30 22.51 3.96
CA GLN A 165 -16.57 23.85 4.48
C GLN A 165 -16.71 24.83 3.32
N HIS A 166 -17.81 25.56 3.26
CA HIS A 166 -18.02 26.65 2.34
C HIS A 166 -17.26 27.91 2.78
N ARG A 167 -17.01 28.81 1.82
CA ARG A 167 -16.35 30.10 2.06
C ARG A 167 -17.00 30.98 3.13
N GLU A 168 -18.32 30.89 3.26
CA GLU A 168 -19.11 31.69 4.20
C GLU A 168 -19.21 31.05 5.59
N GLY A 169 -18.45 29.97 5.83
CA GLY A 169 -18.35 29.27 7.12
C GLY A 169 -19.35 28.11 7.28
N GLN A 170 -20.22 27.87 6.30
CA GLN A 170 -21.19 26.79 6.32
C GLN A 170 -20.50 25.45 6.13
N TYR A 171 -21.09 24.41 6.70
CA TYR A 171 -20.57 23.05 6.64
C TYR A 171 -21.57 22.18 5.90
N LEU A 172 -21.04 21.28 5.08
CA LEU A 172 -21.78 20.27 4.34
C LEU A 172 -21.26 18.90 4.76
N TRP A 173 -22.14 18.09 5.34
CA TRP A 173 -21.93 16.66 5.56
C TRP A 173 -22.67 15.90 4.46
N ALA A 174 -21.91 15.24 3.60
CA ALA A 174 -22.46 14.43 2.52
C ALA A 174 -22.29 12.94 2.85
N LEU A 175 -23.38 12.31 3.29
CA LEU A 175 -23.40 10.93 3.73
C LEU A 175 -24.13 10.04 2.72
N PRO A 176 -23.80 8.74 2.61
CA PRO A 176 -24.52 7.83 1.72
C PRO A 176 -25.97 7.58 2.16
N GLU A 177 -26.84 7.21 1.21
CA GLU A 177 -28.29 6.98 1.46
C GLU A 177 -28.60 5.84 2.45
N HIS A 178 -27.68 4.89 2.65
CA HIS A 178 -27.84 3.74 3.55
C HIS A 178 -27.21 3.98 4.93
N THR A 179 -26.81 5.22 5.24
CA THR A 179 -26.31 5.57 6.56
C THR A 179 -27.38 5.26 7.61
N THR A 180 -27.00 4.63 8.72
CA THR A 180 -27.90 4.33 9.85
C THR A 180 -27.71 5.33 10.99
N ASP A 181 -28.51 5.19 12.05
CA ASP A 181 -28.44 6.05 13.25
C ASP A 181 -28.56 7.55 12.94
N HIS A 182 -29.47 7.92 12.03
CA HIS A 182 -29.67 9.31 11.56
C HIS A 182 -29.78 10.34 12.69
N ARG A 183 -30.48 9.98 13.79
CA ARG A 183 -30.60 10.83 14.97
C ARG A 183 -29.24 11.16 15.59
N GLU A 184 -28.35 10.18 15.69
CA GLU A 184 -27.00 10.39 16.25
C GLU A 184 -26.16 11.28 15.32
N TRP A 185 -26.31 11.15 14.00
CA TRP A 185 -25.67 12.06 13.04
C TRP A 185 -26.17 13.49 13.17
N ILE A 186 -27.46 13.69 13.37
CA ILE A 186 -28.03 15.03 13.61
C ILE A 186 -27.48 15.62 14.91
N VAL A 187 -27.42 14.85 15.99
CA VAL A 187 -26.83 15.29 17.26
C VAL A 187 -25.35 15.66 17.08
N TYR A 188 -24.58 14.81 16.41
CA TYR A 188 -23.17 15.06 16.11
C TYR A 188 -22.97 16.37 15.32
N VAL A 189 -23.81 16.62 14.31
CA VAL A 189 -23.77 17.85 13.52
C VAL A 189 -24.13 19.06 14.38
N LEU A 190 -25.18 18.99 15.20
CA LEU A 190 -25.55 20.08 16.09
C LEU A 190 -24.43 20.41 17.09
N GLU A 191 -23.75 19.40 17.64
CA GLU A 191 -22.56 19.60 18.49
C GLU A 191 -21.40 20.24 17.73
N ALA A 192 -21.16 19.81 16.49
CA ALA A 192 -20.13 20.40 15.64
C ALA A 192 -20.44 21.87 15.31
N LEU A 193 -21.70 22.18 15.02
CA LEU A 193 -22.14 23.54 14.73
C LEU A 193 -22.15 24.43 15.96
N HIS A 194 -22.52 23.91 17.14
CA HIS A 194 -22.43 24.64 18.40
C HIS A 194 -20.99 25.11 18.68
N ARG A 195 -19.98 24.28 18.37
CA ARG A 195 -18.57 24.67 18.51
C ARG A 195 -18.14 25.81 17.59
N VAL A 196 -18.82 25.99 16.45
CA VAL A 196 -18.47 26.99 15.45
C VAL A 196 -19.31 28.27 15.60
N ASP A 197 -20.62 28.14 15.77
CA ASP A 197 -21.58 29.23 15.89
C ASP A 197 -22.56 28.96 17.06
N PRO A 198 -22.10 29.19 18.31
CA PRO A 198 -22.89 28.90 19.51
C PRO A 198 -24.10 29.82 19.66
N GLU A 199 -24.13 30.98 18.96
CA GLU A 199 -25.28 31.89 18.99
C GLU A 199 -26.47 31.34 18.21
N LYS A 200 -26.23 30.72 17.03
CA LYS A 200 -27.29 30.09 16.24
C LYS A 200 -27.63 28.68 16.69
N PHE A 201 -26.66 27.99 17.29
CA PHE A 201 -26.82 26.63 17.80
C PHE A 201 -26.57 26.63 19.31
N PRO A 202 -27.49 27.19 20.13
CA PRO A 202 -27.31 27.29 21.57
C PRO A 202 -27.39 25.92 22.26
N GLY A 203 -26.22 25.35 22.52
CA GLY A 203 -26.00 24.17 23.36
C GLY A 203 -26.37 22.82 22.71
N PRO A 204 -25.71 21.73 23.14
CA PRO A 204 -26.08 20.39 22.70
C PRO A 204 -27.51 20.05 23.14
N PRO A 205 -28.24 19.26 22.34
CA PRO A 205 -29.63 18.90 22.63
C PRO A 205 -29.80 18.15 23.97
N ASP A 206 -28.73 17.54 24.47
CA ASP A 206 -28.70 16.86 25.75
C ASP A 206 -28.15 17.75 26.87
N TRP A 207 -28.88 18.81 27.23
CA TRP A 207 -28.54 19.65 28.38
C TRP A 207 -28.46 18.85 29.69
N GLN A 208 -29.12 17.68 29.76
CA GLN A 208 -29.10 16.78 30.92
C GLN A 208 -27.76 16.05 31.08
N GLY A 209 -27.02 15.85 29.98
CA GLY A 209 -25.65 15.37 29.97
C GLY A 209 -24.60 16.47 30.17
N GLY A 210 -24.98 17.75 30.15
CA GLY A 210 -24.08 18.88 30.35
C GLY A 210 -23.52 18.93 31.79
N SER A 211 -22.22 19.17 31.93
CA SER A 211 -21.53 19.24 33.24
C SER A 211 -22.15 20.24 34.22
N ASP A 212 -22.74 21.32 33.71
CA ASP A 212 -23.40 22.36 34.50
C ASP A 212 -24.71 21.88 35.17
N TRP A 213 -25.32 20.82 34.63
CA TRP A 213 -26.61 20.29 35.11
C TRP A 213 -26.53 18.82 35.55
N ALA A 214 -25.41 18.16 35.29
CA ALA A 214 -25.16 16.79 35.69
C ALA A 214 -25.13 16.65 37.23
N THR A 215 -25.75 15.59 37.74
CA THR A 215 -25.54 15.19 39.14
C THR A 215 -24.07 14.79 39.34
N ALA A 216 -23.56 14.86 40.58
CA ALA A 216 -22.16 14.48 40.86
C ALA A 216 -21.80 13.05 40.39
N ALA A 217 -22.73 12.11 40.48
CA ALA A 217 -22.52 10.74 40.00
C ALA A 217 -22.45 10.66 38.47
N LEU A 218 -23.28 11.44 37.78
CA LEU A 218 -23.27 11.52 36.31
C LEU A 218 -22.00 12.19 35.81
N ALA A 219 -21.56 13.29 36.45
CA ALA A 219 -20.29 13.94 36.15
C ALA A 219 -19.10 12.98 36.30
N GLN A 220 -19.04 12.22 37.40
CA GLN A 220 -18.00 11.20 37.60
C GLN A 220 -18.02 10.09 36.52
N ALA A 221 -19.21 9.68 36.08
CA ALA A 221 -19.34 8.70 35.01
C ALA A 221 -18.88 9.26 33.65
N HIS A 222 -19.15 10.54 33.37
CA HIS A 222 -18.65 11.23 32.19
C HIS A 222 -17.12 11.35 32.21
N ASP A 223 -16.53 11.80 33.33
CA ASP A 223 -15.07 11.90 33.48
C ASP A 223 -14.38 10.54 33.26
N ALA A 224 -14.96 9.47 33.81
CA ALA A 224 -14.45 8.12 33.62
C ALA A 224 -14.55 7.67 32.16
N LEU A 225 -15.67 7.95 31.48
CA LEU A 225 -15.84 7.62 30.06
C LEU A 225 -14.86 8.39 29.18
N GLU A 226 -14.67 9.70 29.43
CA GLU A 226 -13.73 10.54 28.69
C GLU A 226 -12.28 10.06 28.89
N SER A 227 -11.91 9.69 30.12
CA SER A 227 -10.59 9.13 30.42
C SER A 227 -10.34 7.81 29.67
N GLU A 228 -11.32 6.90 29.66
CA GLU A 228 -11.21 5.62 28.94
C GLU A 228 -11.16 5.82 27.41
N GLN A 229 -11.91 6.81 26.90
CA GLN A 229 -11.85 7.19 25.48
C GLN A 229 -10.46 7.74 25.11
N ALA A 230 -9.91 8.65 25.91
CA ALA A 230 -8.56 9.18 25.69
C ALA A 230 -7.49 8.08 25.76
N ASP A 231 -7.60 7.14 26.69
CA ASP A 231 -6.69 5.99 26.81
C ASP A 231 -6.74 5.09 25.59
N ARG A 232 -7.95 4.79 25.12
CA ARG A 232 -8.16 4.01 23.89
C ARG A 232 -7.54 4.70 22.68
N GLU A 233 -7.72 6.02 22.53
CA GLU A 233 -7.15 6.79 21.42
C GLU A 233 -5.62 6.74 21.45
N ARG A 234 -5.00 6.93 22.62
CA ARG A 234 -3.54 6.81 22.78
C ARG A 234 -3.02 5.43 22.37
N LEU A 235 -3.70 4.36 22.76
CA LEU A 235 -3.31 2.98 22.40
C LEU A 235 -3.43 2.71 20.90
N ILE A 236 -4.46 3.24 20.24
CA ILE A 236 -4.64 3.11 18.78
C ILE A 236 -3.51 3.85 18.05
N THR A 237 -3.22 5.10 18.44
CA THR A 237 -2.14 5.88 17.84
C THR A 237 -0.78 5.17 17.98
N ASP A 238 -0.45 4.66 19.17
CA ASP A 238 0.78 3.89 19.39
C ASP A 238 0.85 2.62 18.50
N ALA A 239 -0.25 1.89 18.39
CA ALA A 239 -0.31 0.70 17.54
C ALA A 239 -0.11 1.04 16.05
N ASP A 240 -0.74 2.11 15.56
CA ASP A 240 -0.61 2.58 14.19
C ASP A 240 0.82 3.01 13.86
N GLU A 241 1.48 3.72 14.79
CA GLU A 241 2.90 4.10 14.66
C GLU A 241 3.81 2.87 14.58
N ARG A 242 3.58 1.85 15.42
CA ARG A 242 4.35 0.59 15.38
C ARG A 242 4.13 -0.18 14.08
N VAL A 243 2.90 -0.23 13.57
CA VAL A 243 2.59 -0.87 12.28
C VAL A 243 3.28 -0.14 11.14
N LYS A 244 3.24 1.19 11.13
CA LYS A 244 3.94 2.00 10.13
C LYS A 244 5.44 1.75 10.16
N ALA A 245 6.07 1.82 11.34
CA ALA A 245 7.50 1.57 11.49
C ALA A 245 7.90 0.17 11.02
N ALA A 246 7.10 -0.85 11.32
CA ALA A 246 7.34 -2.21 10.84
C ALA A 246 7.24 -2.34 9.31
N ARG A 247 6.29 -1.64 8.67
CA ARG A 247 6.16 -1.61 7.20
C ARG A 247 7.35 -0.91 6.55
N ASP A 248 7.80 0.21 7.11
CA ASP A 248 8.95 0.96 6.62
C ASP A 248 10.23 0.12 6.74
N HIS A 249 10.39 -0.62 7.84
CA HIS A 249 11.50 -1.55 8.01
C HIS A 249 11.46 -2.69 6.97
N VAL A 250 10.31 -3.33 6.75
CA VAL A 250 10.17 -4.36 5.71
C VAL A 250 10.49 -3.82 4.31
N ALA A 251 10.09 -2.59 4.00
CA ALA A 251 10.41 -1.96 2.73
C ALA A 251 11.92 -1.69 2.58
N ALA A 252 12.58 -1.22 3.63
CA ALA A 252 14.03 -1.01 3.65
C ALA A 252 14.81 -2.32 3.47
N GLU A 253 14.43 -3.39 4.18
CA GLU A 253 15.06 -4.71 4.05
C GLU A 253 14.87 -5.30 2.65
N ARG A 254 13.69 -5.12 2.04
CA ARG A 254 13.46 -5.52 0.64
C ARG A 254 14.36 -4.77 -0.34
N ALA A 255 14.55 -3.46 -0.15
CA ALA A 255 15.44 -2.67 -0.99
C ALA A 255 16.90 -3.13 -0.84
N SER A 256 17.33 -3.41 0.39
CA SER A 256 18.65 -3.98 0.68
C SER A 256 18.84 -5.35 0.00
N ALA A 257 17.87 -6.26 0.16
CA ALA A 257 17.91 -7.59 -0.45
C ALA A 257 17.95 -7.53 -1.99
N ALA A 258 17.17 -6.63 -2.59
CA ALA A 258 17.16 -6.39 -4.04
C ALA A 258 18.51 -5.87 -4.57
N ALA A 259 19.18 -5.00 -3.82
CA ALA A 259 20.52 -4.52 -4.17
C ALA A 259 21.63 -5.56 -3.90
N GLY A 260 21.39 -6.51 -2.99
CA GLY A 260 22.35 -7.53 -2.59
C GLY A 260 22.06 -8.90 -3.21
N PRO A 261 21.73 -9.92 -2.40
CA PRO A 261 21.73 -11.33 -2.79
C PRO A 261 20.59 -11.71 -3.75
N TRP A 262 19.48 -10.96 -3.80
CA TRP A 262 18.40 -11.25 -4.76
C TRP A 262 18.81 -11.03 -6.21
N ARG A 263 19.90 -10.31 -6.48
CA ARG A 263 20.43 -10.17 -7.84
C ARG A 263 20.77 -11.52 -8.48
N LEU A 264 21.17 -12.53 -7.69
CA LEU A 264 21.34 -13.91 -8.18
C LEU A 264 20.06 -14.46 -8.85
N LEU A 265 18.90 -14.04 -8.34
CA LEU A 265 17.60 -14.55 -8.75
C LEU A 265 16.94 -13.67 -9.82
N THR A 266 17.21 -12.36 -9.82
CA THR A 266 16.48 -11.38 -10.64
C THR A 266 17.28 -10.84 -11.83
N GLU A 267 18.61 -10.78 -11.74
CA GLU A 267 19.45 -10.09 -12.72
C GLU A 267 19.94 -10.99 -13.87
N GLN A 268 20.52 -10.34 -14.89
CA GLN A 268 21.15 -10.95 -16.06
C GLN A 268 22.37 -10.14 -16.51
N GLY A 269 23.22 -10.72 -17.37
CA GLY A 269 24.42 -10.04 -17.89
C GLY A 269 25.41 -9.66 -16.78
N ASP A 270 26.06 -8.52 -16.91
CA ASP A 270 27.12 -8.06 -16.01
C ASP A 270 26.67 -7.97 -14.54
N GLU A 271 25.41 -7.58 -14.28
CA GLU A 271 24.88 -7.53 -12.91
C GLU A 271 24.75 -8.92 -12.28
N LEU A 272 24.41 -9.93 -13.09
CA LEU A 272 24.38 -11.33 -12.63
C LEU A 272 25.79 -11.85 -12.38
N VAL A 273 26.76 -11.52 -13.24
CA VAL A 273 28.18 -11.88 -13.06
C VAL A 273 28.70 -11.34 -11.72
N ARG A 274 28.42 -10.06 -11.43
CA ARG A 274 28.79 -9.44 -10.15
C ARG A 274 28.09 -10.10 -8.97
N ALA A 275 26.80 -10.41 -9.08
CA ALA A 275 26.05 -11.09 -8.02
C ALA A 275 26.63 -12.49 -7.72
N VAL A 276 27.02 -13.23 -8.75
CA VAL A 276 27.67 -14.56 -8.61
C VAL A 276 29.05 -14.42 -7.96
N ARG A 277 29.84 -13.42 -8.35
CA ARG A 277 31.13 -13.11 -7.70
C ARG A 277 30.94 -12.79 -6.22
N ASP A 278 30.04 -11.86 -5.90
CA ASP A 278 29.77 -11.43 -4.53
C ASP A 278 29.30 -12.62 -3.67
N ALA A 279 28.52 -13.55 -4.25
CA ALA A 279 28.12 -14.79 -3.58
C ALA A 279 29.29 -15.74 -3.34
N PHE A 280 30.18 -15.94 -4.31
CA PHE A 280 31.38 -16.76 -4.11
C PHE A 280 32.33 -16.17 -3.05
N ASP A 281 32.53 -14.85 -3.06
CA ASP A 281 33.33 -14.16 -2.05
C ASP A 281 32.71 -14.32 -0.65
N ALA A 282 31.38 -14.20 -0.53
CA ALA A 282 30.66 -14.44 0.73
C ALA A 282 30.74 -15.90 1.22
N LEU A 283 30.85 -16.86 0.29
CA LEU A 283 31.11 -18.27 0.61
C LEU A 283 32.59 -18.55 0.90
N GLY A 284 33.45 -17.53 0.84
CA GLY A 284 34.87 -17.60 1.18
C GLY A 284 35.79 -18.06 0.05
N PHE A 285 35.30 -18.12 -1.19
CA PHE A 285 36.19 -18.19 -2.35
C PHE A 285 36.82 -16.81 -2.61
N HIS A 286 37.81 -16.77 -3.50
CA HIS A 286 38.27 -15.53 -4.10
C HIS A 286 37.91 -15.53 -5.59
N ALA A 287 36.91 -14.73 -5.98
CA ALA A 287 36.41 -14.65 -7.35
C ALA A 287 36.81 -13.32 -8.02
N ILE A 288 37.48 -13.40 -9.17
CA ILE A 288 37.93 -12.23 -9.93
C ILE A 288 37.21 -12.20 -11.29
N GLU A 289 36.66 -11.04 -11.65
CA GLU A 289 36.10 -10.79 -12.98
C GLU A 289 37.23 -10.64 -14.01
N PHE A 290 37.24 -11.52 -15.00
CA PHE A 290 38.37 -11.69 -15.91
C PHE A 290 38.10 -11.16 -17.32
N ASP A 291 36.84 -10.92 -17.65
CA ASP A 291 36.39 -10.59 -19.00
C ASP A 291 36.91 -9.23 -19.50
N GLN A 292 36.88 -8.20 -18.63
CA GLN A 292 37.44 -6.89 -18.94
C GLN A 292 38.96 -6.93 -19.11
N THR A 293 39.66 -7.70 -18.27
CA THR A 293 41.12 -7.88 -18.35
C THR A 293 41.53 -8.52 -19.68
N HIS A 294 40.74 -9.47 -20.16
CA HIS A 294 40.96 -10.17 -21.42
C HIS A 294 40.66 -9.29 -22.63
N ARG A 295 39.56 -8.54 -22.59
CA ARG A 295 39.23 -7.53 -23.59
C ARG A 295 40.38 -6.54 -23.79
N ASP A 296 40.89 -5.99 -22.70
CA ASP A 296 41.90 -4.93 -22.74
C ASP A 296 43.27 -5.42 -23.20
N LYS A 297 43.67 -6.63 -22.80
CA LYS A 297 44.99 -7.18 -23.14
C LYS A 297 45.03 -7.96 -24.44
N ARG A 298 43.92 -8.58 -24.84
CA ARG A 298 43.91 -9.65 -25.87
C ARG A 298 42.80 -9.49 -26.92
N GLY A 299 41.91 -8.52 -26.76
CA GLY A 299 40.87 -8.20 -27.76
C GLY A 299 39.74 -9.23 -27.87
N ARG A 300 39.59 -10.14 -26.91
CA ARG A 300 38.49 -11.12 -26.85
C ARG A 300 38.05 -11.37 -25.42
N LEU A 301 36.77 -11.70 -25.24
CA LEU A 301 36.19 -12.20 -24.00
C LEU A 301 36.50 -13.70 -23.87
N LEU A 302 36.78 -14.18 -22.66
CA LEU A 302 37.06 -15.59 -22.40
C LEU A 302 36.10 -16.10 -21.32
N GLU A 303 36.51 -16.15 -20.06
CA GLU A 303 35.67 -16.46 -18.91
C GLU A 303 35.16 -15.21 -18.20
N ASP A 304 33.93 -15.28 -17.66
CA ASP A 304 33.37 -14.22 -16.84
C ASP A 304 34.15 -14.08 -15.52
N LEU A 305 34.32 -15.19 -14.78
CA LEU A 305 35.02 -15.22 -13.50
C LEU A 305 36.10 -16.31 -13.44
N ARG A 306 37.15 -16.02 -12.68
CA ARG A 306 38.14 -17.01 -12.22
C ARG A 306 38.07 -17.11 -10.70
N VAL A 307 37.88 -18.33 -10.20
CA VAL A 307 37.62 -18.60 -8.78
C VAL A 307 38.73 -19.45 -8.19
N THR A 308 39.24 -19.06 -7.03
CA THR A 308 40.25 -19.81 -6.25
C THR A 308 39.75 -20.06 -4.83
N ASP A 309 40.20 -21.15 -4.22
CA ASP A 309 39.88 -21.48 -2.82
C ASP A 309 41.13 -21.25 -1.94
N PRO A 310 41.08 -20.38 -0.92
CA PRO A 310 42.21 -20.17 -0.01
C PRO A 310 42.63 -21.45 0.73
N ASP A 311 41.72 -22.40 0.95
CA ASP A 311 42.02 -23.67 1.62
C ASP A 311 42.61 -24.72 0.66
N ALA A 312 42.53 -24.47 -0.65
CA ALA A 312 43.14 -25.31 -1.68
C ALA A 312 43.85 -24.42 -2.74
N PRO A 313 45.03 -23.84 -2.43
CA PRO A 313 45.65 -22.81 -3.28
C PRO A 313 46.05 -23.26 -4.70
N ALA A 314 46.14 -24.57 -4.94
CA ALA A 314 46.40 -25.11 -6.28
C ALA A 314 45.11 -25.21 -7.12
N TRP A 315 43.94 -25.16 -6.46
CA TRP A 315 42.64 -25.31 -7.07
C TRP A 315 42.14 -23.98 -7.65
N GLU A 316 41.73 -24.03 -8.91
CA GLU A 316 41.22 -22.87 -9.65
C GLU A 316 40.14 -23.35 -10.62
N ALA A 317 39.02 -22.63 -10.65
CA ALA A 317 37.91 -22.88 -11.56
C ALA A 317 37.68 -21.71 -12.52
N LEU A 318 37.26 -22.06 -13.74
CA LEU A 318 36.77 -21.11 -14.74
C LEU A 318 35.24 -21.09 -14.68
N VAL A 319 34.64 -19.90 -14.65
CA VAL A 319 33.20 -19.75 -14.48
C VAL A 319 32.61 -18.91 -15.61
N GLU A 320 31.56 -19.44 -16.22
CA GLU A 320 30.70 -18.75 -17.18
C GLU A 320 29.30 -18.56 -16.57
N VAL A 321 28.75 -17.35 -16.65
CA VAL A 321 27.48 -16.97 -16.04
C VAL A 321 26.46 -16.60 -17.13
N LYS A 322 25.27 -17.21 -17.09
CA LYS A 322 24.20 -16.92 -18.07
C LYS A 322 22.82 -16.78 -17.43
N GLY A 323 22.12 -15.71 -17.80
CA GLY A 323 20.72 -15.48 -17.46
C GLY A 323 19.78 -15.86 -18.61
N TYR A 324 18.70 -16.56 -18.30
CA TYR A 324 17.71 -17.02 -19.27
C TYR A 324 16.29 -16.63 -18.89
N THR A 325 15.54 -16.09 -19.85
CA THR A 325 14.10 -15.81 -19.67
C THR A 325 13.22 -17.04 -19.89
N ARG A 326 13.54 -17.91 -20.86
CA ARG A 326 12.72 -19.09 -21.22
C ARG A 326 13.32 -20.45 -20.90
N GLY A 327 14.60 -20.50 -20.52
CA GLY A 327 15.35 -21.72 -20.20
C GLY A 327 16.76 -21.73 -20.80
N ALA A 328 17.65 -22.54 -20.22
CA ALA A 328 19.04 -22.68 -20.67
C ALA A 328 19.16 -23.47 -21.97
N LYS A 329 20.19 -23.19 -22.78
CA LYS A 329 20.44 -23.87 -24.06
C LYS A 329 21.69 -24.75 -23.98
N VAL A 330 21.58 -25.99 -24.44
CA VAL A 330 22.71 -26.96 -24.44
C VAL A 330 23.93 -26.43 -25.21
N THR A 331 23.70 -25.69 -26.29
CA THR A 331 24.76 -25.09 -27.12
C THR A 331 25.63 -24.07 -26.38
N GLU A 332 25.20 -23.58 -25.21
CA GLU A 332 25.95 -22.59 -24.44
C GLU A 332 26.89 -23.24 -23.41
N ILE A 333 26.70 -24.53 -23.09
CA ILE A 333 27.62 -25.30 -22.23
C ILE A 333 29.02 -25.37 -22.85
N THR A 334 29.11 -25.43 -24.17
CA THR A 334 30.40 -25.50 -24.87
C THR A 334 31.19 -24.20 -24.86
N GLN A 335 30.58 -23.06 -24.46
CA GLN A 335 31.25 -21.76 -24.44
C GLN A 335 32.38 -21.74 -23.40
N VAL A 336 32.12 -22.27 -22.21
CA VAL A 336 33.13 -22.32 -21.13
C VAL A 336 34.23 -23.35 -21.43
N LEU A 337 33.90 -24.43 -22.14
CA LEU A 337 34.83 -25.51 -22.50
C LEU A 337 35.74 -25.17 -23.69
N GLY A 338 35.38 -24.15 -24.48
CA GLY A 338 36.05 -23.83 -25.73
C GLY A 338 37.30 -22.95 -25.55
N ALA A 339 37.17 -21.68 -25.92
CA ALA A 339 38.28 -20.73 -25.89
C ALA A 339 38.86 -20.50 -24.48
N PRO A 340 38.07 -20.41 -23.39
CA PRO A 340 38.60 -20.15 -22.05
C PRO A 340 39.56 -21.25 -21.57
N THR A 341 39.14 -22.51 -21.61
CA THR A 341 39.98 -23.65 -21.18
C THR A 341 41.26 -23.77 -22.01
N ASN A 342 41.17 -23.68 -23.34
CA ASN A 342 42.36 -23.73 -24.21
C ASN A 342 43.35 -22.61 -23.87
N TYR A 343 42.83 -21.42 -23.58
CA TYR A 343 43.67 -20.30 -23.21
C TYR A 343 44.31 -20.49 -21.85
N TYR A 344 43.55 -21.00 -20.89
CA TYR A 344 44.05 -21.33 -19.57
C TYR A 344 45.25 -22.29 -19.64
N VAL A 345 45.14 -23.35 -20.44
CA VAL A 345 46.24 -24.30 -20.67
C VAL A 345 47.46 -23.62 -21.26
N LEU A 346 47.29 -22.70 -22.21
CA LEU A 346 48.39 -21.92 -22.78
C LEU A 346 49.04 -20.98 -21.74
N GLU A 347 48.25 -20.39 -20.85
CA GLU A 347 48.70 -19.44 -19.83
C GLU A 347 49.40 -20.13 -18.64
N LYS A 348 48.84 -21.25 -18.17
CA LYS A 348 49.24 -21.92 -16.93
C LYS A 348 50.02 -23.21 -17.16
N GLY A 349 50.03 -23.74 -18.39
CA GLY A 349 50.68 -25.00 -18.74
C GLY A 349 49.97 -26.25 -18.18
N ARG A 350 48.73 -26.09 -17.68
CA ARG A 350 47.90 -27.16 -17.10
C ARG A 350 46.43 -26.87 -17.35
N GLU A 351 45.59 -27.89 -17.24
CA GLU A 351 44.13 -27.73 -17.27
C GLU A 351 43.62 -27.11 -15.95
N PRO A 352 42.47 -26.40 -15.97
CA PRO A 352 41.82 -25.94 -14.75
C PRO A 352 41.33 -27.13 -13.93
N GLU A 353 41.22 -26.98 -12.61
CA GLU A 353 40.73 -28.08 -11.75
C GLU A 353 39.22 -28.28 -11.87
N SER A 354 38.48 -27.23 -12.25
CA SER A 354 37.05 -27.33 -12.51
C SER A 354 36.58 -26.24 -13.48
N VAL A 355 35.41 -26.48 -14.07
CA VAL A 355 34.74 -25.54 -14.96
C VAL A 355 33.27 -25.43 -14.57
N TRP A 356 32.80 -24.23 -14.23
CA TRP A 356 31.43 -24.03 -13.77
C TRP A 356 30.61 -23.23 -14.78
N HIS A 357 29.39 -23.70 -15.02
CA HIS A 357 28.39 -22.96 -15.77
C HIS A 357 27.25 -22.55 -14.83
N VAL A 358 27.22 -21.29 -14.44
CA VAL A 358 26.24 -20.74 -13.49
C VAL A 358 25.06 -20.16 -14.26
N VAL A 359 23.85 -20.64 -13.96
CA VAL A 359 22.65 -20.29 -14.73
C VAL A 359 21.54 -19.71 -13.86
N ASN A 360 20.95 -18.61 -14.31
CA ASN A 360 19.70 -18.07 -13.77
C ASN A 360 18.57 -18.31 -14.78
N VAL A 361 17.84 -19.41 -14.63
CA VAL A 361 16.73 -19.75 -15.53
C VAL A 361 15.41 -19.13 -15.08
N GLN A 362 14.54 -18.78 -16.03
CA GLN A 362 13.19 -18.27 -15.80
C GLN A 362 13.14 -17.07 -14.82
N LYS A 363 14.07 -16.12 -14.98
CA LYS A 363 14.29 -15.01 -14.02
C LYS A 363 13.06 -14.17 -13.68
N ASP A 364 12.10 -14.06 -14.61
CA ASP A 364 10.88 -13.25 -14.44
C ASP A 364 9.77 -14.01 -13.68
N ARG A 365 10.04 -15.23 -13.22
CA ARG A 365 9.12 -16.07 -12.43
C ARG A 365 9.62 -16.19 -11.00
N ASP A 366 8.70 -16.37 -10.06
CA ASP A 366 8.99 -16.69 -8.66
C ASP A 366 9.98 -17.88 -8.59
N PRO A 367 11.15 -17.74 -7.94
CA PRO A 367 12.16 -18.79 -7.81
C PRO A 367 11.64 -20.15 -7.32
N SER A 368 10.61 -20.15 -6.47
CA SER A 368 9.97 -21.36 -5.93
C SER A 368 9.13 -22.12 -6.96
N LEU A 369 8.68 -21.43 -8.02
CA LEU A 369 7.83 -21.97 -9.08
C LEU A 369 8.62 -22.25 -10.38
N ARG A 370 9.92 -21.97 -10.40
CA ARG A 370 10.77 -22.18 -11.57
C ARG A 370 11.04 -23.66 -11.78
N ASP A 371 10.99 -24.10 -13.03
CA ASP A 371 11.43 -25.43 -13.41
C ASP A 371 12.93 -25.62 -13.10
N PRO A 372 13.38 -26.82 -12.70
CA PRO A 372 14.81 -27.13 -12.66
C PRO A 372 15.41 -27.03 -14.08
N VAL A 373 16.72 -26.80 -14.16
CA VAL A 373 17.41 -26.78 -15.45
C VAL A 373 17.28 -28.15 -16.12
N ARG A 374 16.61 -28.18 -17.29
CA ARG A 374 16.22 -29.41 -18.00
C ARG A 374 17.29 -29.90 -18.98
N PHE A 375 18.53 -30.05 -18.50
CA PHE A 375 19.56 -30.76 -19.26
C PHE A 375 19.59 -32.22 -18.83
N THR A 376 19.72 -33.12 -19.81
CA THR A 376 20.00 -34.53 -19.53
C THR A 376 21.49 -34.70 -19.17
N ASP A 377 21.85 -35.80 -18.51
CA ASP A 377 23.26 -36.08 -18.20
C ASP A 377 24.09 -36.21 -19.48
N THR A 378 23.49 -36.69 -20.57
CA THR A 378 24.13 -36.74 -21.90
C THR A 378 24.44 -35.33 -22.42
N ASP A 379 23.56 -34.35 -22.21
CA ASP A 379 23.81 -32.96 -22.61
C ASP A 379 24.95 -32.33 -21.80
N LEU A 380 25.09 -32.75 -20.53
CA LEU A 380 26.11 -32.26 -19.59
C LEU A 380 27.44 -33.01 -19.67
N GLN A 381 27.50 -34.14 -20.40
CA GLN A 381 28.68 -34.99 -20.46
C GLN A 381 29.98 -34.25 -20.83
N PRO A 382 30.01 -33.30 -21.79
CA PRO A 382 31.21 -32.52 -22.06
C PRO A 382 31.71 -31.71 -20.85
N LEU A 383 30.78 -31.20 -20.02
CA LEU A 383 31.11 -30.47 -18.81
C LEU A 383 31.64 -31.42 -17.73
N THR A 384 31.03 -32.60 -17.59
CA THR A 384 31.47 -33.69 -16.71
C THR A 384 32.90 -34.15 -17.03
N GLU A 385 33.21 -34.37 -18.31
CA GLU A 385 34.53 -34.79 -18.78
C GLU A 385 35.62 -33.74 -18.50
N ALA A 386 35.24 -32.47 -18.41
CA ALA A 386 36.12 -31.36 -18.04
C ALA A 386 36.14 -31.07 -16.53
N HIS A 387 35.74 -32.04 -15.69
CA HIS A 387 35.62 -31.88 -14.23
C HIS A 387 34.75 -30.70 -13.80
N GLY A 388 33.73 -30.40 -14.59
CA GLY A 388 32.85 -29.25 -14.42
C GLY A 388 31.44 -29.60 -13.96
N ALA A 389 30.69 -28.57 -13.58
CA ALA A 389 29.30 -28.69 -13.15
C ALA A 389 28.43 -27.50 -13.57
N ILE A 390 27.15 -27.77 -13.82
CA ILE A 390 26.14 -26.73 -13.92
C ILE A 390 25.62 -26.35 -12.54
N ILE A 391 25.47 -25.05 -12.29
CA ILE A 391 25.07 -24.47 -11.01
C ILE A 391 23.83 -23.60 -11.23
N ASP A 392 22.70 -23.94 -10.63
CA ASP A 392 21.54 -23.05 -10.63
C ASP A 392 21.73 -21.96 -9.57
N THR A 393 21.52 -20.70 -9.95
CA THR A 393 21.63 -19.55 -9.04
C THR A 393 20.70 -19.65 -7.82
N ARG A 394 19.61 -20.44 -7.89
CA ARG A 394 18.77 -20.74 -6.72
C ARG A 394 19.50 -21.59 -5.69
N ASP A 395 20.27 -22.57 -6.14
CA ASP A 395 21.04 -23.43 -5.24
C ASP A 395 22.22 -22.64 -4.66
N LEU A 396 22.84 -21.76 -5.45
CA LEU A 396 23.87 -20.84 -4.95
C LEU A 396 23.30 -19.87 -3.91
N PHE A 397 22.12 -19.31 -4.17
CA PHE A 397 21.40 -18.45 -3.21
C PHE A 397 21.05 -19.21 -1.92
N ARG A 398 20.58 -20.45 -2.02
CA ARG A 398 20.28 -21.29 -0.85
C ARG A 398 21.53 -21.60 -0.03
N ALA A 399 22.67 -21.86 -0.67
CA ALA A 399 23.92 -22.10 0.02
C ALA A 399 24.43 -20.84 0.72
N TRP A 400 24.41 -19.69 0.03
CA TRP A 400 24.71 -18.39 0.63
C TRP A 400 23.84 -18.12 1.85
N ARG A 401 22.53 -18.31 1.71
CA ARG A 401 21.57 -18.15 2.82
C ARG A 401 21.85 -19.12 3.95
N ALA A 402 22.16 -20.38 3.66
CA ALA A 402 22.45 -21.37 4.69
C ALA A 402 23.66 -20.97 5.54
N VAL A 403 24.68 -20.35 4.93
CA VAL A 403 25.84 -19.78 5.62
C VAL A 403 25.46 -18.55 6.44
N GLU A 404 24.67 -17.64 5.87
CA GLU A 404 24.21 -16.42 6.57
C GLU A 404 23.33 -16.75 7.79
N ASP A 405 22.45 -17.74 7.64
CA ASP A 405 21.60 -18.29 8.70
C ASP A 405 22.41 -19.15 9.72
N GLY A 406 23.71 -19.38 9.51
CA GLY A 406 24.57 -20.20 10.38
C GLY A 406 24.21 -21.69 10.40
N THR A 407 23.50 -22.16 9.37
CA THR A 407 23.08 -23.56 9.22
C THR A 407 24.06 -24.42 8.42
N ALA A 408 25.05 -23.80 7.80
CA ALA A 408 26.16 -24.43 7.10
C ALA A 408 27.44 -23.61 7.30
N GLU A 409 28.59 -24.29 7.36
CA GLU A 409 29.88 -23.60 7.37
C GLU A 409 30.30 -23.25 5.94
N PRO A 410 30.90 -22.06 5.70
CA PRO A 410 31.41 -21.70 4.38
C PRO A 410 32.34 -22.76 3.77
N ALA A 411 33.18 -23.39 4.59
CA ALA A 411 34.13 -24.41 4.15
C ALA A 411 33.44 -25.66 3.57
N ASP A 412 32.29 -26.07 4.13
CA ASP A 412 31.53 -27.23 3.65
C ASP A 412 30.90 -26.94 2.28
N VAL A 413 30.37 -25.72 2.10
CA VAL A 413 29.84 -25.26 0.81
C VAL A 413 30.95 -25.24 -0.24
N ARG A 414 32.13 -24.69 0.10
CA ARG A 414 33.28 -24.67 -0.82
C ARG A 414 33.74 -26.07 -1.20
N ALA A 415 33.86 -26.97 -0.24
CA ALA A 415 34.23 -28.36 -0.50
C ALA A 415 33.22 -29.03 -1.46
N SER A 416 31.92 -28.86 -1.20
CA SER A 416 30.86 -29.38 -2.06
C SER A 416 30.92 -28.82 -3.49
N LEU A 417 31.20 -27.53 -3.65
CA LEU A 417 31.36 -26.90 -4.96
C LEU A 417 32.63 -27.40 -5.68
N ARG A 418 33.75 -27.57 -4.97
CA ARG A 418 34.99 -28.10 -5.55
C ARG A 418 34.85 -29.54 -6.05
N GLU A 419 34.07 -30.34 -5.33
CA GLU A 419 33.78 -31.74 -5.69
C GLU A 419 32.64 -31.89 -6.71
N ALA A 420 31.99 -30.78 -7.08
CA ALA A 420 30.84 -30.81 -7.97
C ALA A 420 31.22 -31.27 -9.39
N VAL A 421 30.52 -32.28 -9.87
CA VAL A 421 30.65 -32.79 -11.24
C VAL A 421 29.26 -32.96 -11.84
N THR A 422 29.11 -32.65 -13.12
CA THR A 422 27.86 -32.67 -13.89
C THR A 422 26.87 -31.59 -13.44
N ARG A 423 26.39 -31.66 -12.20
CA ARG A 423 25.43 -30.73 -11.61
C ARG A 423 25.70 -30.57 -10.13
N TRP A 424 25.70 -29.33 -9.68
CA TRP A 424 25.72 -29.03 -8.26
C TRP A 424 24.31 -28.71 -7.77
N ILE A 425 23.92 -29.33 -6.66
CA ILE A 425 22.66 -29.06 -5.96
C ILE A 425 23.02 -28.87 -4.49
N TRP A 426 22.58 -27.75 -3.93
CA TRP A 426 22.73 -27.51 -2.50
C TRP A 426 21.54 -28.08 -1.74
N THR A 427 21.75 -29.21 -1.06
CA THR A 427 20.84 -29.75 -0.05
C THR A 427 21.41 -29.42 1.31
N SER A 428 20.72 -28.58 2.10
CA SER A 428 21.14 -28.32 3.48
C SER A 428 21.21 -29.63 4.25
N SER A 429 22.33 -29.91 4.90
CA SER A 429 22.64 -31.20 5.55
C SER A 429 21.66 -31.59 6.68
N LYS A 430 20.73 -30.70 7.06
CA LYS A 430 19.69 -30.96 8.08
C LYS A 430 18.47 -31.76 7.60
N GLU A 431 18.27 -31.98 6.30
CA GLU A 431 17.11 -32.76 5.81
C GLU A 431 17.35 -34.28 5.73
N VAL A 432 18.56 -34.77 6.05
CA VAL A 432 18.89 -36.22 5.97
C VAL A 432 18.85 -36.90 7.35
N ALA A 433 18.44 -36.19 8.40
CA ALA A 433 18.32 -36.72 9.76
C ALA A 433 16.93 -36.41 10.36
N ASP A 434 15.88 -36.92 9.73
CA ASP A 434 14.59 -37.23 10.37
C ASP A 434 13.93 -38.45 9.69
#